data_AF-A0A7Y2IRP5-F1
#
_entry.id   AF-A0A7Y2IRP5-F1
#
_cell.length_a   1.000
_cell.length_b   1.000
_cell.length_c   1.000
_cell.angle_alpha   90.00
_cell.angle_beta   90.00
_cell.angle_gamma   90.00
#
_symmetry.space_group_name_H-M   'P 1'
#
loop_
_entity.id
_entity.type
_entity.pdbx_description
1 polymer ?
#
loop_
_entity_poly.entity_id
_entity_poly.type
_entity_poly.pdbx_seq_one_letter_code
_entity_poly.pdbx_strand_id
1 'polypeptide(L)'
;MEAHDEQVRQLKSTIETLEEELSALRRRLQDAPRRVRVLEERLLESKDRLAQAASQNQKLSAALEETREQLALLRDEVEKLTAPPNPFGTVLQINEDGTADVFTGGRKMRVNVEPTIEIKALERGQEVYLNEAFTVIGTRDFDPGGEVVT
;
A
#
# COMPACT_ATOMS: atom_id res chain seq x y z
N MET A 1 74.78 -27.67 46.01
CA MET A 1 74.90 -26.66 44.94
C MET A 1 73.97 -26.98 43.77
N GLU A 2 74.01 -28.19 43.22
CA GLU A 2 73.15 -28.60 42.08
C GLU A 2 71.63 -28.43 42.32
N ALA A 3 71.11 -28.83 43.49
CA ALA A 3 69.68 -28.68 43.80
C ALA A 3 69.20 -27.21 43.84
N HIS A 4 70.08 -26.28 44.23
CA HIS A 4 69.77 -24.84 44.20
C HIS A 4 69.80 -24.29 42.77
N ASP A 5 70.75 -24.74 41.94
CA ASP A 5 70.83 -24.32 40.54
C ASP A 5 69.64 -24.81 39.69
N GLU A 6 69.09 -25.99 40.02
CA GLU A 6 67.90 -26.53 39.38
C GLU A 6 66.63 -25.76 39.77
N GLN A 7 66.50 -25.42 41.06
CA GLN A 7 65.42 -24.54 41.56
C GLN A 7 65.48 -23.15 40.92
N VAL A 8 66.67 -22.57 40.76
CA VAL A 8 66.85 -21.28 40.10
C VAL A 8 66.45 -21.36 38.61
N ARG A 9 66.75 -22.46 37.92
CA ARG A 9 66.33 -22.65 36.52
C ARG A 9 64.81 -22.80 36.38
N GLN A 10 64.18 -23.59 37.24
CA GLN A 10 62.72 -23.74 37.26
C GLN A 10 62.04 -22.40 37.52
N LEU A 11 62.50 -21.63 38.51
CA LEU A 11 61.95 -20.31 38.81
C LEU A 11 62.11 -19.33 37.64
N LYS A 12 63.25 -19.32 36.95
CA LYS A 12 63.47 -18.49 35.76
C LYS A 12 62.49 -18.85 34.63
N SER A 13 62.32 -20.14 34.35
CA SER A 13 61.35 -20.60 33.35
C SER A 13 59.91 -20.21 33.70
N THR A 14 59.52 -20.33 34.97
CA THR A 14 58.19 -19.92 35.42
C THR A 14 57.99 -18.40 35.27
N ILE A 15 59.02 -17.60 35.61
CA ILE A 15 58.97 -16.13 35.42
C ILE A 15 58.78 -15.79 33.94
N GLU A 16 59.53 -16.41 33.04
CA GLU A 16 59.40 -16.19 31.59
C GLU A 16 57.98 -16.50 31.10
N THR A 17 57.40 -17.64 31.50
CA THR A 17 56.01 -17.98 31.11
C THR A 17 54.97 -16.99 31.66
N LEU A 18 55.14 -16.53 32.91
CA LEU A 18 54.23 -15.56 33.52
C LEU A 18 54.36 -14.17 32.88
N GLU A 19 55.57 -13.78 32.47
CA GLU A 19 55.81 -12.53 31.73
C GLU A 19 55.15 -12.56 30.35
N GLU A 20 55.21 -13.69 29.64
CA GLU A 20 54.50 -13.91 28.39
C GLU A 20 52.97 -13.80 28.58
N GLU A 21 52.42 -14.46 29.59
CA GLU A 21 50.98 -14.40 29.91
C GLU A 21 50.53 -12.98 30.28
N LEU A 22 51.31 -12.27 31.11
CA LEU A 22 51.05 -10.87 31.46
C LEU A 22 51.08 -9.96 30.23
N SER A 23 52.00 -10.19 29.30
CA SER A 23 52.09 -9.44 28.05
C SER A 23 50.84 -9.67 27.17
N ALA A 24 50.35 -10.91 27.10
CA ALA A 24 49.16 -11.27 26.34
C ALA A 24 47.88 -10.69 26.97
N LEU A 25 47.77 -10.74 28.30
CA LEU A 25 46.64 -10.15 29.04
C LEU A 25 46.62 -8.63 28.87
N ARG A 26 47.77 -7.96 29.00
CA ARG A 26 47.88 -6.50 28.79
C ARG A 26 47.44 -6.09 27.41
N ARG A 27 47.86 -6.81 26.36
CA ARG A 27 47.39 -6.55 24.98
C ARG A 27 45.87 -6.69 24.86
N ARG A 28 45.27 -7.76 25.39
CA ARG A 28 43.82 -7.94 25.39
C ARG A 28 43.07 -6.85 26.15
N LEU A 29 43.59 -6.43 27.31
CA LEU A 29 43.03 -5.33 28.10
C LEU A 29 43.11 -3.98 27.39
N GLN A 30 44.15 -3.75 26.58
CA GLN A 30 44.26 -2.55 25.75
C GLN A 30 43.30 -2.56 24.55
N ASP A 31 43.01 -3.73 23.97
CA ASP A 31 42.12 -3.88 22.82
C ASP A 31 40.62 -3.90 23.20
N ALA A 32 40.28 -4.41 24.39
CA ALA A 32 38.91 -4.49 24.90
C ALA A 32 38.14 -3.15 24.88
N PRO A 33 38.66 -2.02 25.41
CA PRO A 33 37.93 -0.75 25.41
C PRO A 33 37.71 -0.19 23.99
N ARG A 34 38.61 -0.48 23.04
CA ARG A 34 38.41 -0.09 21.63
C ARG A 34 37.25 -0.86 21.00
N ARG A 35 37.16 -2.18 21.26
CA ARG A 35 36.04 -3.01 20.76
C ARG A 35 34.71 -2.58 21.36
N VAL A 36 34.67 -2.27 22.66
CA VAL A 36 33.46 -1.79 23.32
C VAL A 36 32.97 -0.50 22.69
N ARG A 37 33.85 0.49 22.48
CA ARG A 37 33.47 1.76 21.82
C ARG A 37 32.89 1.55 20.42
N VAL A 38 33.50 0.70 19.60
CA VAL A 38 32.99 0.41 18.25
C VAL A 38 31.62 -0.27 18.31
N LEU A 39 31.38 -1.14 19.28
CA LEU A 39 30.08 -1.77 19.48
C LEU A 39 29.02 -0.78 19.97
N GLU A 40 29.39 0.15 20.86
CA GLU A 40 28.51 1.23 21.32
C GLU A 40 28.14 2.18 20.18
N GLU A 41 29.09 2.57 19.34
CA GLU A 41 28.84 3.38 18.14
C GLU A 41 27.89 2.67 17.17
N ARG A 42 28.12 1.38 16.88
CA ARG A 42 27.22 0.59 16.03
C ARG A 42 25.84 0.42 16.64
N LEU A 43 25.75 0.28 17.96
CA LEU A 43 24.48 0.17 18.67
C LEU A 43 23.69 1.46 18.57
N LEU A 44 24.33 2.61 18.75
CA LEU A 44 23.72 3.92 18.56
C LEU A 44 23.24 4.11 17.12
N GLU A 45 24.10 3.83 16.14
CA GLU A 45 23.75 3.94 14.73
C GLU A 45 22.55 3.03 14.37
N SER A 46 22.54 1.79 14.86
CA SER A 46 21.41 0.88 14.62
C SER A 46 20.13 1.35 15.29
N LYS A 47 20.20 1.96 16.49
CA LYS A 47 19.03 2.54 17.17
C LYS A 47 18.48 3.74 16.41
N ASP A 48 19.35 4.60 15.89
CA ASP A 48 18.94 5.76 15.09
C ASP A 48 18.24 5.33 13.81
N ARG A 49 18.79 4.33 13.10
CA ARG A 49 18.14 3.73 11.92
C ARG A 49 16.78 3.13 12.25
N LEU A 50 16.67 2.43 13.39
CA LEU A 50 15.40 1.86 13.82
C LEU A 50 14.37 2.95 14.14
N ALA A 51 14.77 4.02 14.82
CA ALA A 51 13.90 5.15 15.14
C ALA A 51 13.42 5.86 13.86
N GLN A 52 14.32 6.05 12.89
CA GLN A 52 13.99 6.63 11.59
C GLN A 52 12.99 5.76 10.82
N ALA A 53 13.24 4.45 10.76
CA ALA A 53 12.34 3.50 10.10
C ALA A 53 10.96 3.45 10.79
N ALA A 54 10.92 3.48 12.13
CA ALA A 54 9.67 3.52 12.89
C ALA A 54 8.87 4.80 12.60
N SER A 55 9.53 5.96 12.58
CA SER A 55 8.88 7.24 12.22
C SER A 55 8.34 7.21 10.78
N GLN A 56 9.10 6.65 9.84
CA GLN A 56 8.65 6.51 8.46
C GLN A 56 7.44 5.58 8.35
N ASN A 57 7.46 4.47 9.07
CA ASN A 57 6.35 3.52 9.10
C ASN A 57 5.07 4.15 9.66
N GLN A 58 5.18 4.95 10.73
CA GLN A 58 4.06 5.71 11.29
C GLN A 58 3.48 6.70 10.26
N LYS A 59 4.33 7.46 9.56
CA LYS A 59 3.87 8.40 8.52
C LYS A 59 3.16 7.69 7.37
N LEU A 60 3.72 6.58 6.90
CA LEU A 60 3.12 5.78 5.84
C LEU A 60 1.79 5.16 6.28
N SER A 61 1.70 4.70 7.52
CA SER A 61 0.46 4.15 8.08
C SER A 61 -0.62 5.22 8.19
N ALA A 62 -0.29 6.41 8.68
CA ALA A 62 -1.21 7.54 8.72
C ALA A 62 -1.72 7.94 7.32
N ALA A 63 -0.81 8.01 6.33
CA ALA A 63 -1.20 8.30 4.95
C ALA A 63 -2.08 7.19 4.35
N LEU A 64 -1.84 5.92 4.70
CA LEU A 64 -2.69 4.80 4.28
C LEU A 64 -4.09 4.85 4.92
N GLU A 65 -4.20 5.28 6.17
CA GLU A 65 -5.50 5.49 6.81
C GLU A 65 -6.25 6.64 6.16
N GLU A 66 -5.61 7.79 5.95
CA GLU A 66 -6.21 8.95 5.30
C GLU A 66 -6.71 8.61 3.88
N THR A 67 -5.89 7.91 3.08
CA THR A 67 -6.29 7.51 1.72
C THR A 67 -7.43 6.48 1.73
N ARG A 68 -7.48 5.60 2.72
CA ARG A 68 -8.62 4.67 2.89
C ARG A 68 -9.90 5.40 3.24
N GLU A 69 -9.83 6.42 4.11
CA GLU A 69 -10.99 7.26 4.45
C GLU A 69 -11.49 8.04 3.23
N GLN A 70 -10.59 8.66 2.47
CA GLN A 70 -10.95 9.35 1.22
C GLN A 70 -11.61 8.40 0.22
N LEU A 71 -11.10 7.18 0.09
CA LEU A 71 -11.67 6.18 -0.79
C LEU A 71 -13.05 5.69 -0.32
N ALA A 72 -13.27 5.59 0.99
CA ALA A 72 -14.58 5.29 1.55
C ALA A 72 -15.58 6.42 1.25
N LEU A 73 -15.19 7.68 1.45
CA LEU A 73 -16.03 8.84 1.14
C LEU A 73 -16.40 8.90 -0.35
N LEU A 74 -15.43 8.68 -1.25
CA LEU A 74 -15.69 8.63 -2.69
C LEU A 74 -16.61 7.47 -3.06
N ARG A 75 -16.48 6.31 -2.41
CA ARG A 75 -17.39 5.18 -2.62
C ARG A 75 -18.81 5.52 -2.16
N ASP A 76 -18.97 6.14 -1.00
CA ASP A 76 -20.27 6.57 -0.50
C ASP A 76 -20.91 7.61 -1.43
N GLU A 77 -20.13 8.52 -2.00
CA GLU A 77 -20.61 9.51 -2.97
C GLU A 77 -21.01 8.87 -4.29
N VAL A 78 -20.23 7.92 -4.80
CA VAL A 78 -20.60 7.10 -5.96
C VAL A 78 -21.89 6.32 -5.70
N GLU A 79 -22.01 5.68 -4.53
CA GLU A 79 -23.21 4.91 -4.17
C GLU A 79 -24.44 5.82 -4.10
N LYS A 80 -24.33 7.02 -3.52
CA LYS A 80 -25.41 8.02 -3.52
C LYS A 80 -25.81 8.46 -4.93
N LEU A 81 -24.85 8.67 -5.84
CA LEU A 81 -25.14 9.02 -7.23
C LEU A 81 -25.83 7.89 -8.00
N THR A 82 -25.67 6.64 -7.56
CA THR A 82 -26.35 5.48 -8.13
C THR A 82 -27.65 5.10 -7.40
N ALA A 83 -27.91 5.70 -6.23
CA ALA A 83 -29.04 5.37 -5.39
C ALA A 83 -30.37 5.82 -6.05
N PRO A 84 -31.44 5.01 -5.97
CA PRO A 84 -32.75 5.40 -6.49
C PRO A 84 -33.30 6.63 -5.75
N PRO A 85 -34.05 7.54 -6.42
CA PRO A 85 -34.79 7.39 -7.68
C PRO A 85 -34.03 7.79 -8.95
N ASN A 86 -33.93 6.84 -9.90
CA ASN A 86 -33.23 7.06 -11.17
C ASN A 86 -34.24 7.33 -12.30
N PRO A 87 -34.12 8.43 -13.06
CA PRO A 87 -34.94 8.65 -14.24
C PRO A 87 -34.72 7.56 -15.30
N PHE A 88 -35.82 7.19 -15.95
CA PHE A 88 -35.79 6.26 -17.08
C PHE A 88 -35.53 7.02 -18.39
N GLY A 89 -34.87 6.34 -19.33
CA GLY A 89 -34.72 6.78 -20.71
C GLY A 89 -34.80 5.61 -21.69
N THR A 90 -35.11 5.89 -22.95
CA THR A 90 -35.13 4.89 -24.02
C THR A 90 -33.96 5.13 -24.96
N VAL A 91 -33.17 4.09 -25.25
CA VAL A 91 -32.05 4.19 -26.18
C VAL A 91 -32.58 4.37 -27.61
N LEU A 92 -32.15 5.43 -28.29
CA LEU A 92 -32.47 5.68 -29.69
C LEU A 92 -31.37 5.15 -30.62
N GLN A 93 -30.13 5.40 -30.24
CA GLN A 93 -28.96 5.04 -31.03
C GLN A 93 -27.71 4.94 -30.13
N ILE A 94 -26.81 4.03 -30.50
CA ILE A 94 -25.47 3.93 -29.93
C ILE A 94 -24.51 4.57 -30.93
N ASN A 95 -23.64 5.45 -30.43
CA ASN A 95 -22.68 6.18 -31.24
C ASN A 95 -21.33 5.46 -31.23
N GLU A 96 -20.53 5.68 -32.27
CA GLU A 96 -19.20 5.06 -32.43
C GLU A 96 -18.16 5.60 -31.42
N ASP A 97 -18.45 6.76 -30.81
CA ASP A 97 -17.63 7.40 -29.78
C ASP A 97 -17.85 6.81 -28.37
N GLY A 98 -18.73 5.82 -28.23
CA GLY A 98 -19.07 5.20 -26.95
C GLY A 98 -20.15 5.93 -26.16
N THR A 99 -20.80 6.95 -26.74
CA THR A 99 -21.98 7.59 -26.15
C THR A 99 -23.27 6.94 -26.65
N ALA A 100 -24.37 7.17 -25.93
CA ALA A 100 -25.70 6.74 -26.35
C ALA A 100 -26.62 7.96 -26.51
N ASP A 101 -27.41 7.98 -27.58
CA ASP A 101 -28.50 8.94 -27.72
C ASP A 101 -29.75 8.33 -27.07
N VAL A 102 -30.28 8.99 -26.04
CA VAL A 102 -31.46 8.54 -25.28
C VAL A 102 -32.61 9.54 -25.37
N PHE A 103 -33.82 9.03 -25.28
CA PHE A 103 -35.03 9.82 -25.11
C PHE A 103 -35.45 9.80 -23.65
N THR A 104 -35.48 10.96 -23.00
CA THR A 104 -35.92 11.09 -21.61
C THR A 104 -36.60 12.45 -21.41
N GLY A 105 -37.66 12.50 -20.60
CA GLY A 105 -38.39 13.73 -20.29
C GLY A 105 -38.91 14.49 -21.52
N GLY A 106 -39.25 13.79 -22.61
CA GLY A 106 -39.80 14.39 -23.83
C GLY A 106 -38.77 15.00 -24.79
N ARG A 107 -37.46 14.83 -24.54
CA ARG A 107 -36.39 15.33 -25.42
C ARG A 107 -35.32 14.27 -25.70
N LYS A 108 -34.62 14.44 -26.82
CA LYS A 108 -33.45 13.64 -27.18
C LYS A 108 -32.22 14.25 -26.54
N MET A 109 -31.38 13.42 -25.90
CA MET A 109 -30.11 13.84 -25.34
C MET A 109 -29.03 12.81 -25.64
N ARG A 110 -27.80 13.28 -25.82
CA ARG A 110 -26.62 12.42 -25.88
C ARG A 110 -26.06 12.28 -24.47
N VAL A 111 -25.89 11.04 -24.03
CA VAL A 111 -25.48 10.70 -22.67
C VAL A 111 -24.26 9.79 -22.69
N ASN A 112 -23.48 9.87 -21.62
CA ASN A 112 -22.38 8.94 -21.39
C ASN A 112 -22.93 7.61 -20.84
N VAL A 113 -22.17 6.55 -21.08
CA VAL A 113 -22.45 5.22 -20.52
C VAL A 113 -21.38 4.90 -19.49
N GLU A 114 -21.80 4.42 -18.32
CA GLU A 114 -20.87 4.00 -17.28
C GLU A 114 -20.00 2.84 -17.79
N PRO A 115 -18.66 2.83 -17.55
CA PRO A 115 -17.76 1.78 -18.07
C PRO A 115 -18.11 0.35 -17.67
N THR A 116 -18.88 0.16 -16.60
CA THR A 116 -19.34 -1.15 -16.11
C THR A 116 -20.37 -1.79 -17.07
N ILE A 117 -20.99 -1.01 -17.96
CA ILE A 117 -22.02 -1.46 -18.89
C ILE A 117 -21.41 -1.68 -20.28
N GLU A 118 -21.70 -2.84 -20.87
CA GLU A 118 -21.25 -3.13 -22.22
C GLU A 118 -22.12 -2.39 -23.25
N ILE A 119 -21.58 -1.30 -23.81
CA ILE A 119 -22.27 -0.45 -24.80
C ILE A 119 -22.76 -1.25 -26.01
N LYS A 120 -22.06 -2.33 -26.39
CA LYS A 120 -22.44 -3.20 -27.52
C LYS A 120 -23.62 -4.12 -27.22
N ALA A 121 -23.92 -4.35 -25.95
CA ALA A 121 -25.08 -5.13 -25.51
C ALA A 121 -26.34 -4.26 -25.40
N LEU A 122 -26.21 -2.93 -25.48
CA LEU A 122 -27.36 -2.04 -25.56
C LEU A 122 -28.06 -2.22 -26.91
N GLU A 123 -29.39 -2.21 -26.88
CA GLU A 123 -30.21 -2.28 -28.07
C GLU A 123 -31.06 -1.02 -28.24
N ARG A 124 -31.37 -0.67 -29.49
CA ARG A 124 -32.27 0.44 -29.78
C ARG A 124 -33.68 0.09 -29.30
N GLY A 125 -34.33 1.03 -28.61
CA GLY A 125 -35.64 0.83 -27.98
C GLY A 125 -35.58 0.28 -26.56
N GLN A 126 -34.39 -0.05 -26.04
CA GLN A 126 -34.22 -0.57 -24.69
C GLN A 126 -34.38 0.54 -23.64
N GLU A 127 -35.03 0.23 -22.52
CA GLU A 127 -35.10 1.12 -21.36
C GLU A 127 -33.79 1.08 -20.56
N VAL A 128 -33.32 2.25 -20.14
CA VAL A 128 -32.10 2.42 -19.35
C VAL A 128 -32.35 3.30 -18.14
N TYR A 129 -31.59 3.05 -17.08
CA TYR A 129 -31.54 3.88 -15.88
C TYR A 129 -30.49 4.97 -16.05
N LEU A 130 -30.87 6.20 -15.75
CA LEU A 130 -30.01 7.37 -15.77
C LEU A 130 -29.76 7.83 -14.33
N ASN A 131 -28.53 8.28 -14.02
CA ASN A 131 -28.24 8.99 -12.77
C ASN A 131 -28.59 10.49 -12.87
N GLU A 132 -28.34 11.25 -11.81
CA GLU A 132 -28.59 12.71 -11.76
C GLU A 132 -27.81 13.51 -12.83
N ALA A 133 -26.65 12.99 -13.26
CA ALA A 133 -25.84 13.58 -14.32
C ALA A 133 -26.26 13.13 -15.73
N PHE A 134 -27.39 12.42 -15.86
CA PHE A 134 -27.85 11.79 -17.10
C PHE A 134 -26.79 10.87 -17.73
N THR A 135 -26.17 10.02 -16.92
CA THR A 135 -25.29 8.92 -17.37
C THR A 135 -26.03 7.60 -17.20
N VAL A 136 -25.89 6.70 -18.17
CA VAL A 136 -26.49 5.37 -18.11
C VAL A 136 -25.78 4.52 -17.05
N ILE A 137 -26.51 4.09 -16.02
CA ILE A 137 -26.02 3.28 -14.88
C ILE A 137 -26.63 1.87 -14.83
N GLY A 138 -27.58 1.57 -15.71
CA GLY A 138 -28.17 0.24 -15.79
C GLY A 138 -29.09 0.12 -16.99
N THR A 139 -29.39 -1.13 -17.35
CA THR A 139 -30.26 -1.48 -18.46
C THR A 139 -31.41 -2.34 -17.95
N ARG A 140 -32.54 -2.30 -18.66
CA ARG A 140 -33.70 -3.15 -18.39
C ARG A 140 -34.03 -3.95 -19.64
N ASP A 141 -34.68 -5.10 -19.45
CA ASP A 141 -35.25 -5.86 -20.54
C ASP A 141 -36.38 -5.07 -21.23
N PHE A 142 -36.66 -5.40 -22.49
CA PHE A 142 -37.75 -4.78 -23.24
C PHE A 142 -39.09 -5.00 -22.55
N ASP A 143 -39.93 -3.96 -22.54
CA ASP A 143 -41.31 -4.09 -22.09
C ASP A 143 -42.10 -4.94 -23.11
N PRO A 144 -42.66 -6.10 -22.72
CA PRO A 144 -43.47 -6.92 -23.62
C PRO A 144 -44.85 -6.31 -23.92
N GLY A 145 -45.24 -5.20 -23.27
CA GLY A 145 -46.50 -4.50 -23.52
C GLY A 145 -46.37 -3.32 -24.49
N GLY A 146 -47.28 -3.22 -25.48
CA GLY A 146 -47.33 -2.08 -26.40
C GLY A 146 -48.64 -2.00 -27.18
N GLU A 147 -48.95 -0.82 -27.71
CA GLU A 147 -50.09 -0.61 -28.61
C GLU A 147 -49.71 -1.00 -30.05
N VAL A 148 -50.39 -2.00 -30.60
CA VAL A 148 -50.15 -2.46 -31.98
C VAL A 148 -50.92 -1.56 -32.94
N VAL A 149 -50.21 -0.66 -33.62
CA VAL A 149 -50.76 0.13 -34.73
C VAL A 149 -50.32 -0.52 -36.03
N THR A 150 -51.29 -0.91 -36.87
CA THR A 150 -51.08 -1.55 -38.18
C THR A 150 -51.25 -0.54 -39.30
#